data_AF-A0A6G3MGY3-F1
#
_entry.id   AF-A0A6G3MGY3-F1
#
_cell.length_a   1.000
_cell.length_b   1.000
_cell.length_c   1.000
_cell.angle_alpha   90.00
_cell.angle_beta   90.00
_cell.angle_gamma   90.00
#
_symmetry.space_group_name_H-M   'P 1'
#
loop_
_entity.id
_entity.type
_entity.pdbx_description
1 polymer ?
#
loop_
_entity_poly.entity_id
_entity_poly.type
_entity_poly.pdbx_seq_one_letter_code
_entity_poly.pdbx_strand_id
1 'polypeptide(L)'
;NKINAVDKTLIDFSKNLDNVSSQMSNIQKKCSVISFEIKNRQELKEEIIKTLDKLILTERLITVITTSPITDQEFIEQMHELNYKIKSLNNLKSIENSASGESLQLINNIKIKCLFRLNNFFMEQFNLILADPSNASNIKCNLISHRYLIDFVRHHDEIMFEQIICIYIRTSRKIANSSYKIYFTKLFEAIDRNSLVDNLIGNIKKRPSKTEQSYMLGIRSALISTEIESKVIKLEAGVDKHVI
;
A
#
# COMPACT_ATOMS: atom_id res chain seq x y z
N ASN A 1 36.76 21.83 90.92
CA ASN A 1 37.40 20.88 89.97
C ASN A 1 36.45 19.92 89.28
N LYS A 2 35.42 19.34 89.92
CA LYS A 2 34.45 18.45 89.25
C LYS A 2 33.48 19.16 88.26
N ILE A 3 33.10 20.41 88.53
CA ILE A 3 32.16 21.19 87.69
C ILE A 3 32.74 21.44 86.28
N ASN A 4 33.99 21.90 86.19
CA ASN A 4 34.67 22.14 84.90
C ASN A 4 34.86 20.87 84.05
N ALA A 5 34.86 19.68 84.67
CA ALA A 5 34.95 18.41 83.94
C ALA A 5 33.61 18.06 83.29
N VAL A 6 32.49 18.30 83.99
CA VAL A 6 31.14 18.10 83.46
C VAL A 6 30.86 19.07 82.31
N ASP A 7 31.25 20.34 82.46
CA ASP A 7 31.08 21.34 81.40
C ASP A 7 31.89 20.99 80.13
N LYS A 8 33.14 20.50 80.28
CA LYS A 8 33.92 20.01 79.15
C LYS A 8 33.25 18.82 78.46
N THR A 9 32.75 17.84 79.22
CA THR A 9 32.06 16.69 78.62
C THR A 9 30.79 17.08 77.89
N LEU A 10 30.04 18.07 78.38
CA LEU A 10 28.84 18.60 77.71
C LEU A 10 29.19 19.34 76.42
N ILE A 11 30.26 20.13 76.42
CA ILE A 11 30.74 20.84 75.22
C ILE A 11 31.21 19.83 74.16
N ASP A 12 31.92 18.78 74.56
CA ASP A 12 32.37 17.72 73.65
C ASP A 12 31.18 16.90 73.12
N PHE A 13 30.17 16.63 73.95
CA PHE A 13 28.91 16.03 73.50
C PHE A 13 28.17 16.91 72.49
N SER A 14 28.05 18.21 72.76
CA SER A 14 27.42 19.17 71.84
C SER A 14 28.16 19.20 70.50
N LYS A 15 29.49 19.29 70.52
CA LYS A 15 30.31 19.27 69.30
C LYS A 15 30.15 17.96 68.52
N ASN A 16 30.07 16.83 69.22
CA ASN A 16 29.83 15.55 68.58
C ASN A 16 28.44 15.49 67.95
N LEU A 17 27.41 16.03 68.61
CA LEU A 17 26.07 16.14 68.04
C LEU A 17 26.03 17.06 66.82
N ASP A 18 26.70 18.20 66.85
CA ASP A 18 26.80 19.11 65.72
C ASP A 18 27.55 18.45 64.55
N ASN A 19 28.63 17.71 64.84
CA ASN A 19 29.37 16.96 63.84
C ASN A 19 28.49 15.85 63.23
N VAL A 20 27.80 15.04 64.03
CA VAL A 20 26.86 14.01 63.54
C VAL A 20 25.72 14.64 62.73
N SER A 21 25.17 15.78 63.17
CA SER A 21 24.12 16.50 62.45
C SER A 21 24.62 17.02 61.10
N SER A 22 25.84 17.57 61.05
CA SER A 22 26.46 18.02 59.80
C SER A 22 26.74 16.85 58.85
N GLN A 23 27.17 15.70 59.38
CA GLN A 23 27.37 14.48 58.60
C GLN A 23 26.05 13.94 58.07
N MET A 24 25.00 13.93 58.89
CA MET A 24 23.65 13.55 58.49
C MET A 24 23.11 14.46 57.39
N SER A 25 23.27 15.77 57.51
CA SER A 25 22.89 16.74 56.48
C SER A 25 23.68 16.51 55.18
N ASN A 26 24.98 16.24 55.27
CA ASN A 26 25.81 15.92 54.11
C ASN A 26 25.40 14.61 53.44
N ILE A 27 25.05 13.58 54.21
CA ILE A 27 24.52 12.31 53.69
C ILE A 27 23.17 12.56 53.00
N GLN A 28 22.26 13.31 53.61
CA GLN A 28 20.96 13.64 53.02
C GLN A 28 21.11 14.39 51.69
N LYS A 29 22.03 15.37 51.62
CA LYS A 29 22.35 16.06 50.35
C LYS A 29 22.86 15.08 49.29
N LYS A 30 23.78 14.19 49.66
CA LYS A 30 24.29 13.15 48.74
C LYS A 30 23.17 12.20 48.29
N CYS A 31 22.31 11.75 49.19
CA CYS A 31 21.16 10.92 48.88
C CYS A 31 20.20 11.62 47.90
N SER A 32 19.97 12.93 48.07
CA SER A 32 19.13 13.71 47.15
C SER A 32 19.74 13.79 45.74
N VAL A 33 21.05 14.04 45.64
CA VAL A 33 21.75 14.08 44.35
C VAL A 33 21.69 12.72 43.66
N ILE A 34 22.01 11.65 44.38
CA ILE A 34 21.95 10.27 43.85
C ILE A 34 20.52 9.93 43.41
N SER A 35 19.50 10.31 44.18
CA SER A 35 18.09 10.06 43.83
C SER A 35 17.71 10.76 42.52
N PHE A 36 18.19 11.99 42.32
CA PHE A 36 17.99 12.72 41.07
C PHE A 36 18.72 12.07 39.90
N GLU A 37 19.98 11.65 40.08
CA GLU A 37 20.73 10.93 39.03
C GLU A 37 20.08 9.60 38.65
N ILE A 38 19.57 8.84 39.62
CA ILE A 38 18.83 7.60 39.36
C ILE A 38 17.58 7.90 38.53
N LYS A 39 16.82 8.93 38.89
CA LYS A 39 15.61 9.33 38.17
C LYS A 39 15.94 9.73 36.72
N ASN A 40 16.94 10.58 36.50
CA ASN A 40 17.37 10.96 35.15
C ASN A 40 17.79 9.74 34.32
N ARG A 41 18.53 8.79 34.91
CA ARG A 41 18.92 7.55 34.22
C ARG A 41 17.72 6.66 33.88
N GLN A 42 16.69 6.64 34.72
CA GLN A 42 15.45 5.91 34.43
C GLN A 42 14.69 6.55 33.28
N GLU A 43 14.53 7.87 33.28
CA GLU A 43 13.87 8.61 32.20
C GLU A 43 14.58 8.40 30.85
N LEU A 44 15.92 8.52 30.84
CA LEU A 44 16.72 8.24 29.65
C LEU A 44 16.58 6.78 29.20
N LYS A 45 16.58 5.83 30.13
CA LYS A 45 16.39 4.40 29.82
C LYS A 45 15.02 4.17 29.17
N GLU A 46 13.96 4.78 29.70
CA GLU A 46 12.61 4.66 29.12
C GLU A 46 12.54 5.25 27.72
N GLU A 47 13.20 6.38 27.47
CA GLU A 47 13.27 6.99 26.15
C GLU A 47 14.05 6.11 25.15
N ILE A 48 15.17 5.54 25.58
CA ILE A 48 15.95 4.60 24.77
C ILE A 48 15.14 3.34 24.48
N ILE A 49 14.42 2.77 25.44
CA ILE A 49 13.57 1.59 25.21
C ILE A 49 12.46 1.92 24.19
N LYS A 50 11.78 3.06 24.36
CA LYS A 50 10.72 3.50 23.43
C LYS A 50 11.24 3.73 22.01
N THR A 51 12.48 4.16 21.84
CA THR A 51 13.09 4.34 20.52
C THR A 51 13.58 3.01 19.94
N LEU A 52 14.14 2.14 20.76
CA LEU A 52 14.56 0.79 20.41
C LEU A 52 13.37 -0.06 19.94
N ASP A 53 12.25 -0.04 20.66
CA ASP A 53 11.03 -0.79 20.30
C ASP A 53 10.48 -0.40 18.92
N LYS A 54 10.69 0.85 18.49
CA LYS A 54 10.30 1.32 17.15
C LYS A 54 11.22 0.79 16.04
N LEU A 55 12.46 0.42 16.39
CA LEU A 55 13.47 -0.08 15.46
C LEU A 55 13.54 -1.61 15.42
N ILE A 56 13.17 -2.28 16.51
CA ILE A 56 13.19 -3.74 16.58
C ILE A 56 12.09 -4.33 15.69
N LEU A 57 12.50 -5.23 14.81
CA LEU A 57 11.60 -6.08 14.05
C LEU A 57 11.43 -7.40 14.78
N THR A 58 10.21 -7.69 15.22
CA THR A 58 9.86 -8.96 15.85
C THR A 58 9.90 -10.07 14.79
N GLU A 59 10.47 -11.23 15.15
CA GLU A 59 10.50 -12.40 14.25
C GLU A 59 9.10 -12.82 13.79
N ARG A 60 8.09 -12.62 14.65
CA ARG A 60 6.66 -12.78 14.31
C ARG A 60 6.25 -11.93 13.11
N LEU A 61 6.67 -10.67 13.05
CA LEU A 61 6.33 -9.78 11.93
C LEU A 61 6.94 -10.31 10.63
N ILE A 62 8.19 -10.76 10.67
CA ILE A 62 8.88 -11.30 9.49
C ILE A 62 8.20 -12.59 9.01
N THR A 63 7.91 -13.50 9.94
CA THR A 63 7.28 -14.79 9.64
C THR A 63 5.89 -14.60 9.07
N VAL A 64 5.00 -13.88 9.76
CA VAL A 64 3.63 -13.63 9.28
C VAL A 64 3.62 -12.93 7.91
N ILE A 65 4.43 -11.89 7.70
CA ILE A 65 4.50 -11.21 6.40
C ILE A 65 5.02 -12.12 5.29
N THR A 66 5.81 -13.15 5.62
CA THR A 66 6.35 -14.08 4.62
C THR A 66 5.45 -15.29 4.36
N THR A 67 4.74 -15.79 5.38
CA THR A 67 4.05 -17.10 5.32
C THR A 67 2.53 -17.01 5.39
N SER A 68 1.95 -16.02 6.07
CA SER A 68 0.50 -15.92 6.23
C SER A 68 -0.19 -15.50 4.92
N PRO A 69 -1.40 -16.01 4.61
CA PRO A 69 -2.16 -15.55 3.45
C PRO A 69 -2.65 -14.11 3.64
N ILE A 70 -2.68 -13.35 2.54
CA ILE A 70 -2.91 -11.90 2.52
C ILE A 70 -4.34 -11.52 2.94
N THR A 71 -5.26 -12.47 2.91
CA THR A 71 -6.65 -12.33 3.36
C THR A 71 -6.83 -12.40 4.87
N ASP A 72 -5.83 -12.85 5.62
CA ASP A 72 -5.94 -12.99 7.07
C ASP A 72 -5.82 -11.66 7.81
N GLN A 73 -6.59 -11.51 8.87
CA GLN A 73 -6.55 -10.30 9.71
C GLN A 73 -5.20 -10.12 10.40
N GLU A 74 -4.52 -11.22 10.75
CA GLU A 74 -3.18 -11.18 11.33
C GLU A 74 -2.16 -10.55 10.36
N PHE A 75 -2.29 -10.80 9.06
CA PHE A 75 -1.45 -10.15 8.05
C PHE A 75 -1.70 -8.64 8.02
N ILE A 76 -2.96 -8.21 8.05
CA ILE A 76 -3.31 -6.77 8.04
C ILE A 76 -2.77 -6.06 9.28
N GLU A 77 -2.88 -6.66 10.45
CA GLU A 77 -2.34 -6.10 11.70
C GLU A 77 -0.82 -5.95 11.65
N GLN A 78 -0.11 -6.98 11.17
CA GLN A 78 1.34 -6.92 11.00
C GLN A 78 1.77 -5.91 9.92
N MET A 79 0.92 -5.67 8.92
CA MET A 79 1.14 -4.62 7.92
C MET A 79 1.01 -3.20 8.50
N HIS A 80 0.06 -2.99 9.42
CA HIS A 80 -0.04 -1.74 10.16
C HIS A 80 1.20 -1.49 11.02
N GLU A 81 1.69 -2.53 11.69
CA GLU A 81 2.93 -2.46 12.49
C GLU A 81 4.14 -2.14 11.60
N LEU A 82 4.27 -2.80 10.44
CA LEU A 82 5.33 -2.50 9.47
C LEU A 82 5.27 -1.04 8.98
N ASN A 83 4.08 -0.53 8.65
CA ASN A 83 3.93 0.86 8.21
C ASN A 83 4.34 1.85 9.31
N TYR A 84 3.95 1.59 10.56
CA TYR A 84 4.36 2.40 11.71
C TYR A 84 5.89 2.39 11.88
N LYS A 85 6.54 1.23 11.74
CA LYS A 85 8.00 1.11 11.80
C LYS A 85 8.69 1.87 10.66
N ILE A 86 8.19 1.76 9.42
CA ILE A 86 8.73 2.51 8.27
C ILE A 86 8.63 4.03 8.50
N LYS A 87 7.50 4.53 8.99
CA LYS A 87 7.32 5.97 9.32
C LYS A 87 8.27 6.43 10.42
N SER A 88 8.36 5.65 11.49
CA SER A 88 9.25 5.95 12.62
C SER A 88 10.71 6.03 12.18
N LEU A 89 11.11 5.13 11.29
CA LEU A 89 12.46 5.08 10.77
C LEU A 89 12.75 6.17 9.73
N ASN A 90 11.77 6.60 8.92
CA ASN A 90 11.92 7.81 8.10
C ASN A 90 12.15 9.07 8.94
N ASN A 91 11.54 9.15 10.13
CA ASN A 91 11.79 10.25 11.06
C ASN A 91 13.17 10.16 11.72
N LEU A 92 13.77 8.97 11.80
CA LEU A 92 15.10 8.75 12.35
C LEU A 92 16.22 8.94 11.30
N LYS A 93 15.94 8.74 10.00
CA LYS A 93 16.90 9.01 8.91
C LYS A 93 17.42 10.45 8.88
N SER A 94 16.66 11.40 9.40
CA SER A 94 17.11 12.80 9.54
C SER A 94 18.20 12.98 10.59
N ILE A 95 18.39 11.98 11.46
CA ILE A 95 19.40 11.93 12.52
C ILE A 95 20.41 10.87 12.06
N GLU A 96 21.50 11.30 11.44
CA GLU A 96 22.56 10.45 10.85
C GLU A 96 23.22 9.51 11.89
N ASN A 97 22.55 8.42 12.25
CA ASN A 97 23.07 7.40 13.15
C ASN A 97 23.44 6.13 12.37
N SER A 98 24.70 5.71 12.45
CA SER A 98 25.26 4.53 11.75
C SER A 98 24.53 3.22 12.07
N ALA A 99 24.08 3.02 13.31
CA ALA A 99 23.28 1.86 13.73
C ALA A 99 21.87 1.83 13.09
N SER A 100 21.38 2.98 12.60
CA SER A 100 20.13 3.00 11.82
C SER A 100 20.31 2.34 10.45
N GLY A 101 21.52 2.32 9.88
CA GLY A 101 21.79 1.82 8.52
C GLY A 101 21.42 0.35 8.30
N GLU A 102 21.76 -0.53 9.25
CA GLU A 102 21.46 -1.96 9.13
C GLU A 102 19.98 -2.26 9.35
N SER A 103 19.36 -1.64 10.35
CA SER A 103 17.92 -1.75 10.61
C SER A 103 17.08 -1.17 9.47
N LEU A 104 17.57 -0.10 8.82
CA LEU A 104 17.05 0.47 7.59
C LEU A 104 17.02 -0.54 6.44
N GLN A 105 18.13 -1.21 6.21
CA GLN A 105 18.23 -2.23 5.16
C GLN A 105 17.29 -3.41 5.45
N LEU A 106 17.23 -3.88 6.70
CA LEU A 106 16.33 -4.97 7.10
C LEU A 106 14.85 -4.62 6.86
N ILE A 107 14.42 -3.43 7.30
CA ILE A 107 13.04 -2.93 7.10
C ILE A 107 12.73 -2.78 5.61
N ASN A 108 13.66 -2.24 4.83
CA ASN A 108 13.48 -2.11 3.38
C ASN A 108 13.38 -3.48 2.69
N ASN A 109 14.18 -4.47 3.10
CA ASN A 109 14.10 -5.82 2.55
C ASN A 109 12.75 -6.47 2.83
N ILE A 110 12.20 -6.28 4.04
CA ILE A 110 10.85 -6.75 4.37
C ILE A 110 9.79 -6.00 3.56
N LYS A 111 9.94 -4.67 3.39
CA LYS A 111 9.05 -3.85 2.54
C LYS A 111 9.00 -4.41 1.12
N ILE A 112 10.16 -4.66 0.50
CA ILE A 112 10.26 -5.18 -0.87
C ILE A 112 9.59 -6.56 -0.97
N LYS A 113 9.88 -7.48 -0.03
CA LYS A 113 9.25 -8.80 0.01
C LYS A 113 7.72 -8.70 0.13
N CYS A 114 7.25 -7.80 0.99
CA CYS A 114 5.83 -7.59 1.17
C CYS A 114 5.17 -7.04 -0.11
N LEU A 115 5.77 -6.02 -0.73
CA LEU A 115 5.26 -5.45 -1.99
C LEU A 115 5.23 -6.51 -3.10
N PHE A 116 6.24 -7.36 -3.18
CA PHE A 116 6.25 -8.49 -4.13
C PHE A 116 5.09 -9.46 -3.89
N ARG A 117 4.82 -9.83 -2.64
CA ARG A 117 3.67 -10.68 -2.29
C ARG A 117 2.33 -10.03 -2.63
N LEU A 118 2.17 -8.74 -2.33
CA LEU A 118 0.97 -7.99 -2.69
C LEU A 118 0.78 -7.95 -4.22
N ASN A 119 1.86 -7.75 -4.98
CA ASN A 119 1.79 -7.78 -6.44
C ASN A 119 1.27 -9.13 -6.93
N ASN A 120 1.86 -10.23 -6.45
CA ASN A 120 1.45 -11.57 -6.85
C ASN A 120 -0.01 -11.84 -6.51
N PHE A 121 -0.48 -11.40 -5.34
CA PHE A 121 -1.90 -11.51 -4.98
C PHE A 121 -2.80 -10.74 -5.94
N PHE A 122 -2.50 -9.48 -6.25
CA PHE A 122 -3.30 -8.72 -7.21
C PHE A 122 -3.29 -9.37 -8.59
N MET A 123 -2.14 -9.89 -9.03
CA MET A 123 -2.01 -10.61 -10.29
C MET A 123 -2.84 -11.90 -10.32
N GLU A 124 -2.83 -12.68 -9.24
CA GLU A 124 -3.68 -13.86 -9.08
C GLU A 124 -5.16 -13.49 -9.15
N GLN A 125 -5.58 -12.44 -8.44
CA GLN A 125 -6.96 -11.97 -8.50
C GLN A 125 -7.35 -11.54 -9.92
N PHE A 126 -6.48 -10.83 -10.65
CA PHE A 126 -6.74 -10.45 -12.03
C PHE A 126 -6.82 -11.65 -12.98
N ASN A 127 -6.01 -12.69 -12.75
CA ASN A 127 -6.10 -13.94 -13.51
C ASN A 127 -7.41 -14.69 -13.23
N LEU A 128 -7.88 -14.70 -11.98
CA LEU A 128 -9.19 -15.29 -11.62
C LEU A 128 -10.34 -14.57 -12.32
N ILE A 129 -10.29 -13.24 -12.39
CA ILE A 129 -11.30 -12.44 -13.11
C ILE A 129 -11.29 -12.77 -14.62
N LEU A 130 -10.12 -13.06 -15.20
CA LEU A 130 -10.01 -13.48 -16.60
C LEU A 130 -10.50 -14.91 -16.85
N ALA A 131 -10.30 -15.82 -15.90
CA ALA A 131 -10.70 -17.22 -16.02
C ALA A 131 -12.22 -17.38 -15.98
N ASP A 132 -12.88 -16.73 -15.01
CA ASP A 132 -14.32 -16.85 -14.77
C ASP A 132 -15.04 -15.50 -14.93
N PRO A 133 -15.41 -15.08 -16.16
CA PRO A 133 -16.09 -13.81 -16.39
C PRO A 133 -17.46 -13.71 -15.70
N SER A 134 -18.08 -14.85 -15.34
CA SER A 134 -19.33 -14.90 -14.56
C SER A 134 -19.13 -14.51 -13.09
N ASN A 135 -17.98 -14.87 -12.51
CA ASN A 135 -17.65 -14.59 -11.11
C ASN A 135 -16.89 -13.26 -10.95
N ALA A 136 -16.62 -12.56 -12.06
CA ALA A 136 -15.87 -11.32 -12.08
C ALA A 136 -16.48 -10.22 -11.19
N SER A 137 -17.80 -10.19 -11.01
CA SER A 137 -18.46 -9.22 -10.12
C SER A 137 -18.11 -9.47 -8.65
N ASN A 138 -18.16 -10.73 -8.21
CA ASN A 138 -17.84 -11.11 -6.83
C ASN A 138 -16.37 -10.86 -6.51
N ILE A 139 -15.47 -11.19 -7.44
CA ILE A 139 -14.02 -10.98 -7.25
C ILE A 139 -13.70 -9.48 -7.16
N LYS A 140 -14.35 -8.63 -7.97
CA LYS A 140 -14.21 -7.17 -7.88
C LYS A 140 -14.70 -6.63 -6.54
N CYS A 141 -15.85 -7.09 -6.06
CA CYS A 141 -16.36 -6.72 -4.74
C CYS A 141 -15.39 -7.12 -3.62
N ASN A 142 -14.81 -8.33 -3.69
CA ASN A 142 -13.82 -8.78 -2.73
C ASN A 142 -12.54 -7.93 -2.75
N LEU A 143 -12.10 -7.50 -3.94
CA LEU A 143 -10.94 -6.62 -4.08
C LEU A 143 -11.15 -5.25 -3.41
N ILE A 144 -12.38 -4.71 -3.49
CA ILE A 144 -12.75 -3.43 -2.86
C ILE A 144 -12.72 -3.54 -1.33
N SER A 145 -13.11 -4.69 -0.78
CA SER A 145 -13.03 -4.96 0.66
C SER A 145 -11.60 -4.80 1.21
N HIS A 146 -10.58 -5.06 0.38
CA HIS A 146 -9.17 -4.91 0.74
C HIS A 146 -8.59 -3.53 0.43
N ARG A 147 -9.37 -2.46 0.62
CA ARG A 147 -8.95 -1.07 0.39
C ARG A 147 -7.62 -0.71 1.06
N TYR A 148 -7.40 -1.19 2.28
CA TYR A 148 -6.17 -0.91 3.02
C TYR A 148 -4.91 -1.38 2.28
N LEU A 149 -4.95 -2.53 1.60
CA LEU A 149 -3.80 -3.06 0.84
C LEU A 149 -3.45 -2.14 -0.34
N ILE A 150 -4.47 -1.63 -1.02
CA ILE A 150 -4.30 -0.70 -2.15
C ILE A 150 -3.73 0.62 -1.66
N ASP A 151 -4.26 1.15 -0.55
CA ASP A 151 -3.74 2.36 0.08
C ASP A 151 -2.29 2.15 0.53
N PHE A 152 -1.94 1.03 1.14
CA PHE A 152 -0.56 0.73 1.55
C PHE A 152 0.41 0.73 0.36
N VAL A 153 0.05 0.05 -0.73
CA VAL A 153 0.85 0.01 -1.97
C VAL A 153 1.11 1.42 -2.49
N ARG A 154 0.06 2.25 -2.56
CA ARG A 154 0.16 3.64 -3.03
C ARG A 154 1.15 4.49 -2.21
N HIS A 155 1.20 4.30 -0.89
CA HIS A 155 2.07 5.09 -0.03
C HIS A 155 3.54 4.65 -0.06
N HIS A 156 3.83 3.40 -0.45
CA HIS A 156 5.19 2.85 -0.39
C HIS A 156 5.87 2.68 -1.74
N ASP A 157 5.09 2.51 -2.82
CA ASP A 157 5.56 2.33 -4.19
C ASP A 157 4.51 2.81 -5.21
N GLU A 158 4.68 4.04 -5.69
CA GLU A 158 3.79 4.67 -6.67
C GLU A 158 3.84 3.97 -8.04
N ILE A 159 5.02 3.50 -8.45
CA ILE A 159 5.21 2.83 -9.75
C ILE A 159 4.47 1.50 -9.76
N MET A 160 4.61 0.72 -8.68
CA MET A 160 3.91 -0.56 -8.55
C MET A 160 2.38 -0.38 -8.51
N PHE A 161 1.90 0.69 -7.88
CA PHE A 161 0.48 1.05 -7.90
C PHE A 161 -0.04 1.35 -9.32
N GLU A 162 0.69 2.16 -10.10
CA GLU A 162 0.34 2.46 -11.49
C GLU A 162 0.29 1.20 -12.35
N GLN A 163 1.25 0.29 -12.18
CA GLN A 163 1.27 -1.00 -12.88
C GLN A 163 0.04 -1.84 -12.57
N ILE A 164 -0.33 -1.97 -11.28
CA ILE A 164 -1.53 -2.70 -10.86
C ILE A 164 -2.78 -2.10 -11.53
N ILE A 165 -2.92 -0.77 -11.51
CA ILE A 165 -4.06 -0.09 -12.13
C ILE A 165 -4.09 -0.34 -13.64
N CYS A 166 -2.96 -0.22 -14.33
CA CYS A 166 -2.88 -0.45 -15.76
C CYS A 166 -3.31 -1.89 -16.11
N ILE A 167 -2.87 -2.87 -15.32
CA ILE A 167 -3.24 -4.28 -15.49
C ILE A 167 -4.73 -4.48 -15.23
N TYR A 168 -5.28 -3.86 -14.18
CA TYR A 168 -6.71 -3.90 -13.89
C TYR A 168 -7.57 -3.29 -15.01
N ILE A 169 -7.16 -2.14 -15.55
CA ILE A 169 -7.86 -1.51 -16.68
C ILE A 169 -7.81 -2.42 -17.91
N ARG A 170 -6.65 -3.04 -18.18
CA ARG A 170 -6.48 -3.95 -19.32
C ARG A 170 -7.35 -5.20 -19.19
N THR A 171 -7.41 -5.80 -18.01
CA THR A 171 -8.23 -6.99 -17.75
C THR A 171 -9.72 -6.66 -17.82
N SER A 172 -10.14 -5.56 -17.20
CA SER A 172 -11.52 -5.06 -17.26
C SER A 172 -11.95 -4.77 -18.70
N ARG A 173 -11.09 -4.13 -19.50
CA ARG A 173 -11.34 -3.87 -20.93
C ARG A 173 -11.49 -5.17 -21.72
N LYS A 174 -10.64 -6.17 -21.45
CA LYS A 174 -10.69 -7.48 -22.13
C LYS A 174 -12.03 -8.19 -21.86
N ILE A 175 -12.49 -8.19 -20.61
CA ILE A 175 -13.75 -8.81 -20.22
C ILE A 175 -14.93 -8.06 -20.85
N ALA A 176 -14.96 -6.73 -20.74
CA ALA A 176 -16.01 -5.93 -21.36
C ALA A 176 -16.10 -6.18 -22.86
N ASN A 177 -14.97 -6.14 -23.57
CA ASN A 177 -14.91 -6.42 -25.00
C ASN A 177 -15.38 -7.85 -25.33
N SER A 178 -15.04 -8.84 -24.50
CA SER A 178 -15.52 -10.21 -24.70
C SER A 178 -17.04 -10.29 -24.55
N SER A 179 -17.59 -9.68 -23.49
CA SER A 179 -19.03 -9.62 -23.26
C SER A 179 -19.75 -8.92 -24.41
N TYR A 180 -19.22 -7.79 -24.89
CA TYR A 180 -19.77 -7.09 -26.04
C TYR A 180 -19.71 -7.94 -27.31
N LYS A 181 -18.60 -8.63 -27.60
CA LYS A 181 -18.52 -9.53 -28.76
C LYS A 181 -19.56 -10.66 -28.71
N ILE A 182 -19.77 -11.26 -27.53
CA ILE A 182 -20.80 -12.29 -27.34
C ILE A 182 -22.20 -11.71 -27.57
N TYR A 183 -22.45 -10.49 -27.10
CA TYR A 183 -23.73 -9.81 -27.34
C TYR A 183 -23.94 -9.50 -28.83
N PHE A 184 -22.93 -8.92 -29.49
CA PHE A 184 -22.98 -8.60 -30.92
C PHE A 184 -23.23 -9.85 -31.77
N THR A 185 -22.50 -10.94 -31.52
CA THR A 185 -22.68 -12.21 -32.26
C THR A 185 -24.10 -12.76 -32.11
N LYS A 186 -24.65 -12.78 -30.89
CA LYS A 186 -26.06 -13.19 -30.66
C LYS A 186 -27.07 -12.29 -31.37
N LEU A 187 -26.81 -10.98 -31.41
CA LEU A 187 -27.68 -10.02 -32.09
C LEU A 187 -27.64 -10.25 -33.60
N PHE A 188 -26.45 -10.41 -34.19
CA PHE A 188 -26.30 -10.76 -35.61
C PHE A 188 -27.00 -12.09 -35.95
N GLU A 189 -26.81 -13.13 -35.15
CA GLU A 189 -27.52 -14.42 -35.33
C GLU A 189 -29.05 -14.28 -35.26
N ALA A 190 -29.58 -13.40 -34.41
CA ALA A 190 -31.02 -13.15 -34.32
C ALA A 190 -31.55 -12.39 -35.55
N ILE A 191 -30.79 -11.42 -36.07
CA ILE A 191 -31.12 -10.73 -37.32
C ILE A 191 -31.10 -11.72 -38.49
N ASP A 192 -30.06 -12.55 -38.60
CA ASP A 192 -29.95 -13.55 -39.66
C ASP A 192 -31.08 -14.58 -39.58
N ARG A 193 -31.45 -15.01 -38.37
CA ARG A 193 -32.63 -15.87 -38.16
C ARG A 193 -33.93 -15.16 -38.54
N ASN A 194 -34.13 -13.90 -38.16
CA ASN A 194 -35.30 -13.13 -38.60
C ASN A 194 -35.30 -12.95 -40.11
N SER A 195 -34.15 -12.79 -40.76
CA SER A 195 -34.06 -12.72 -42.22
C SER A 195 -34.40 -14.06 -42.89
N LEU A 196 -34.01 -15.20 -42.30
CA LEU A 196 -34.40 -16.53 -42.77
C LEU A 196 -35.89 -16.79 -42.55
N VAL A 197 -36.44 -16.35 -41.41
CA VAL A 197 -37.87 -16.41 -41.12
C VAL A 197 -38.64 -15.47 -42.04
N ASP A 198 -38.15 -14.27 -42.36
CA ASP A 198 -38.72 -13.38 -43.39
C ASP A 198 -38.60 -13.97 -44.79
N ASN A 199 -37.54 -14.73 -45.09
CA ASN A 199 -37.41 -15.45 -46.36
C ASN A 199 -38.32 -16.71 -46.43
N LEU A 200 -38.69 -17.29 -45.29
CA LEU A 200 -39.61 -18.44 -45.20
C LEU A 200 -41.09 -18.03 -45.06
N ILE A 201 -41.38 -16.88 -44.42
CA ILE A 201 -42.72 -16.32 -44.19
C ILE A 201 -43.09 -15.27 -45.26
N GLY A 202 -42.10 -14.63 -45.88
CA GLY A 202 -42.29 -13.46 -46.75
C GLY A 202 -41.96 -13.74 -48.21
N ASN A 203 -42.78 -14.55 -48.86
CA ASN A 203 -42.90 -14.56 -50.32
C ASN A 203 -43.67 -13.31 -50.81
N ILE A 204 -43.26 -12.12 -50.36
CA ILE A 204 -43.74 -10.83 -50.86
C ILE A 204 -42.53 -9.91 -50.94
N LYS A 205 -42.05 -9.71 -52.17
CA LYS A 205 -41.10 -8.65 -52.55
C LYS A 205 -41.57 -7.29 -52.00
N LYS A 206 -41.12 -6.90 -50.81
CA LYS A 206 -41.07 -5.49 -50.44
C LYS A 206 -39.63 -5.02 -50.62
N ARG A 207 -39.43 -4.32 -51.74
CA ARG A 207 -38.26 -3.50 -52.03
C ARG A 207 -37.96 -2.64 -50.79
N PRO A 208 -36.71 -2.58 -50.28
CA PRO A 208 -36.40 -1.82 -49.07
C PRO A 208 -36.78 -0.36 -49.24
N SER A 209 -37.34 0.24 -48.18
CA SER A 209 -37.82 1.62 -48.20
C SER A 209 -36.65 2.57 -48.45
N LYS A 210 -36.89 3.69 -49.16
CA LYS A 210 -35.87 4.70 -49.51
C LYS A 210 -35.12 5.25 -48.28
N THR A 211 -35.73 5.16 -47.10
CA THR A 211 -35.17 5.50 -45.79
C THR A 211 -34.04 4.56 -45.36
N GLU A 212 -34.21 3.24 -45.47
CA GLU A 212 -33.20 2.26 -45.05
C GLU A 212 -31.97 2.26 -45.98
N GLN A 213 -32.17 2.57 -47.26
CA GLN A 213 -31.07 2.79 -48.21
C GLN A 213 -30.24 4.03 -47.85
N SER A 214 -30.85 5.08 -47.30
CA SER A 214 -30.15 6.29 -46.86
C SER A 214 -29.26 6.03 -45.63
N TYR A 215 -29.74 5.25 -44.66
CA TYR A 215 -28.94 4.88 -43.49
C TYR A 215 -27.75 3.97 -43.88
N MET A 216 -27.95 3.01 -44.78
CA MET A 216 -26.87 2.13 -45.25
C MET A 216 -25.86 2.87 -46.15
N LEU A 217 -26.30 3.87 -46.93
CA LEU A 217 -25.41 4.75 -47.69
C LEU A 217 -24.62 5.69 -46.78
N GLY A 218 -25.23 6.25 -45.75
CA GLY A 218 -24.56 7.11 -44.76
C GLY A 218 -23.51 6.37 -43.93
N ILE A 219 -23.80 5.11 -43.56
CA ILE A 219 -22.83 4.25 -42.87
C ILE A 219 -21.70 3.86 -43.82
N ARG A 220 -21.99 3.57 -45.10
CA ARG A 220 -20.96 3.33 -46.12
C ARG A 220 -20.10 4.57 -46.39
N SER A 221 -20.67 5.76 -46.48
CA SER A 221 -19.90 6.98 -46.68
C SER A 221 -19.03 7.29 -45.47
N ALA A 222 -19.53 7.09 -44.24
CA ALA A 222 -18.75 7.25 -43.02
C ALA A 222 -17.59 6.25 -42.95
N LEU A 223 -17.82 4.97 -43.28
CA LEU A 223 -16.76 3.97 -43.36
C LEU A 223 -15.72 4.32 -44.44
N ILE A 224 -16.16 4.75 -45.63
CA ILE A 224 -15.26 5.18 -46.71
C ILE A 224 -14.46 6.42 -46.29
N SER A 225 -15.05 7.40 -45.61
CA SER A 225 -14.33 8.56 -45.06
C SER A 225 -13.28 8.13 -44.05
N THR A 226 -13.61 7.25 -43.10
CA THR A 226 -12.62 6.75 -42.13
C THR A 226 -11.52 5.91 -42.78
N GLU A 227 -11.83 5.18 -43.85
CA GLU A 227 -10.87 4.35 -44.56
C GLU A 227 -9.95 5.19 -45.47
N ILE A 228 -10.47 6.26 -46.07
CA ILE A 228 -9.68 7.28 -46.78
C ILE A 228 -8.80 8.05 -45.79
N GLU A 229 -9.33 8.52 -44.66
CA GLU A 229 -8.54 9.19 -43.61
C GLU A 229 -7.42 8.28 -43.08
N SER A 230 -7.70 6.99 -42.86
CA SER A 230 -6.68 6.02 -42.44
C SER A 230 -5.61 5.75 -43.50
N LYS A 231 -5.95 5.90 -44.80
CA LYS A 231 -5.01 5.79 -45.92
C LYS A 231 -4.21 7.07 -46.14
N VAL A 232 -4.81 8.25 -45.94
CA VAL A 232 -4.14 9.56 -46.01
C VAL A 232 -3.11 9.68 -44.89
N ILE A 233 -3.46 9.31 -43.65
CA ILE A 233 -2.52 9.31 -42.51
C ILE A 233 -1.34 8.35 -42.75
N LYS A 234 -1.58 7.20 -43.41
CA LYS A 234 -0.50 6.27 -43.80
C LYS A 234 0.36 6.78 -44.96
N LEU A 235 -0.19 7.59 -45.85
CA LEU A 235 0.56 8.23 -46.93
C LEU A 235 1.39 9.41 -46.40
N GLU A 236 0.83 10.24 -45.52
CA GLU A 236 1.57 11.34 -44.86
C GLU A 236 2.72 10.79 -43.98
N ALA A 237 2.49 9.72 -43.22
CA ALA A 237 3.55 9.05 -42.44
C ALA A 237 4.59 8.32 -43.31
N GLY A 238 4.31 8.11 -44.60
CA GLY A 238 5.22 7.48 -45.57
C GLY A 238 6.07 8.47 -46.37
N VAL A 239 5.69 9.76 -46.42
CA VAL A 239 6.40 10.80 -47.16
C VAL A 239 7.57 11.39 -46.35
N ASP A 240 7.52 11.37 -45.02
CA ASP A 240 8.56 11.93 -44.15
C ASP A 240 9.79 11.02 -43.91
N LYS A 241 10.02 9.98 -44.73
CA LYS A 241 11.20 9.10 -44.62
C LYS A 241 12.11 9.03 -45.85
N HIS A 242 11.85 9.83 -46.87
CA HIS A 242 12.86 10.07 -47.91
C HIS A 242 12.74 11.51 -48.41
N VAL A 243 13.67 12.35 -47.94
CA VAL A 243 14.29 13.54 -48.56
C VAL A 243 14.54 14.60 -47.46
N ILE A 244 15.82 14.68 -47.07
CA ILE A 244 16.56 15.76 -46.37
C ILE A 244 16.14 16.05 -44.92
#